data_AF-A0A9D4QYR3-F1
#
_entry.id   AF-A0A9D4QYR3-F1
#
_cell.length_a   1.000
_cell.length_b   1.000
_cell.length_c   1.000
_cell.angle_alpha   90.00
_cell.angle_beta   90.00
_cell.angle_gamma   90.00
#
_symmetry.space_group_name_H-M   'P 1'
#
loop_
_entity.id
_entity.type
_entity.pdbx_description
1 polymer ?
#
loop_
_entity_poly.entity_id
_entity_poly.type
_entity_poly.pdbx_seq_one_letter_code
_entity_poly.pdbx_strand_id
1 'polypeptide(L)'
;MIQNTITGLRVIVPPDPWLAVLKGAVLFCKNLLQISERIARFSYGFAVARIFKKAIDSVGLRFNLNGITYCNEVFDKMITKGEILVKGT
;
A
#
# COMPACT_ATOMS: atom_id res chain seq x y z
N MET A 1 -1.94 -30.57 3.46
CA MET A 1 -1.58 -30.59 2.02
C MET A 1 -2.54 -29.69 1.26
N ILE A 2 -2.05 -28.64 0.58
CA ILE A 2 -2.87 -27.63 -0.10
C ILE A 2 -3.66 -28.19 -1.29
N GLN A 3 -3.18 -29.28 -1.90
CA GLN A 3 -3.79 -29.88 -3.09
C GLN A 3 -5.20 -30.46 -2.84
N ASN A 4 -5.49 -30.90 -1.60
CA ASN A 4 -6.77 -31.52 -1.27
C ASN A 4 -7.82 -30.51 -0.80
N THR A 5 -7.43 -29.24 -0.60
CA THR A 5 -8.30 -28.18 -0.08
C THR A 5 -8.97 -27.34 -1.17
N ILE A 6 -8.52 -27.45 -2.43
CA ILE A 6 -9.01 -26.63 -3.54
C ILE A 6 -9.61 -27.57 -4.59
N THR A 7 -10.94 -27.58 -4.69
CA THR A 7 -11.68 -28.43 -5.64
C THR A 7 -11.70 -27.79 -7.03
N GLY A 8 -11.52 -28.60 -8.08
CA GLY A 8 -11.63 -28.15 -9.48
C GLY A 8 -10.42 -27.39 -10.04
N LEU A 9 -9.31 -27.25 -9.28
CA LEU A 9 -8.09 -26.59 -9.73
C LEU A 9 -6.88 -27.51 -9.66
N ARG A 10 -6.01 -27.46 -10.67
CA ARG A 10 -4.72 -28.16 -10.69
C ARG A 10 -3.65 -27.27 -10.09
N VAL A 11 -3.03 -27.69 -8.99
CA VAL A 11 -1.85 -27.02 -8.43
C VAL A 11 -0.64 -27.34 -9.31
N ILE A 12 -0.02 -26.31 -9.89
CA ILE A 12 1.21 -26.43 -10.67
C ILE A 12 2.37 -25.97 -9.78
N VAL A 13 3.34 -26.86 -9.58
CA VAL A 13 4.58 -26.53 -8.86
C VAL A 13 5.69 -26.44 -9.90
N PRO A 14 6.34 -25.28 -10.08
CA PRO A 14 7.44 -25.15 -11.02
C PRO A 14 8.64 -25.97 -10.55
N PRO A 15 9.47 -26.50 -11.49
CA PRO A 15 10.78 -27.02 -11.14
C PRO A 15 11.61 -25.89 -10.51
N ASP A 16 12.21 -26.17 -9.37
CA ASP A 16 12.92 -25.20 -8.53
C ASP A 16 12.09 -23.96 -8.15
N PRO A 17 11.14 -24.08 -7.20
CA PRO A 17 10.22 -23.00 -6.83
C PRO A 17 10.91 -21.70 -6.41
N TRP A 18 12.05 -21.80 -5.74
CA TRP A 18 12.86 -20.66 -5.34
C TRP A 18 13.45 -19.90 -6.55
N LEU A 19 13.88 -20.64 -7.57
CA LEU A 19 14.46 -20.07 -8.79
C LEU A 19 13.39 -19.43 -9.68
N ALA A 20 12.17 -19.99 -9.67
CA ALA A 20 11.03 -19.41 -10.37
C ALA A 20 10.73 -17.97 -9.89
N VAL A 21 10.81 -17.72 -8.58
CA VAL A 21 10.64 -16.37 -8.00
C VAL A 21 11.73 -15.42 -8.50
N LEU A 22 13.00 -15.86 -8.44
CA LEU A 22 14.14 -15.03 -8.87
C LEU A 22 14.08 -14.70 -10.36
N LYS A 23 13.81 -15.70 -11.22
CA LYS A 23 13.64 -15.50 -12.66
C LYS A 23 12.50 -14.53 -12.96
N GLY A 24 11.37 -14.66 -12.28
CA GLY A 24 10.25 -13.73 -12.37
C GLY A 24 10.67 -12.30 -12.01
N ALA A 25 11.35 -12.10 -10.88
CA ALA A 25 11.82 -10.79 -10.45
C ALA A 25 12.72 -10.11 -11.51
N VAL A 26 13.67 -10.85 -12.09
CA VAL A 26 14.56 -10.33 -13.15
C VAL A 26 13.77 -9.97 -14.42
N LEU A 27 12.83 -10.82 -14.84
CA LEU A 27 11.98 -10.57 -16.00
C LEU A 27 11.15 -9.28 -15.83
N PHE A 28 10.49 -9.13 -14.68
CA PHE A 28 9.66 -7.95 -14.38
C PHE A 28 10.48 -6.67 -14.19
N CYS A 29 11.70 -6.75 -13.66
CA CYS A 29 12.60 -5.61 -13.57
C CYS A 29 13.11 -5.18 -14.95
N LYS A 30 13.45 -6.14 -15.83
CA LYS A 30 14.00 -5.83 -17.16
C LYS A 30 12.95 -5.23 -18.09
N ASN A 31 11.69 -5.64 -17.97
CA ASN A 31 10.60 -5.13 -18.81
C ASN A 31 9.47 -4.54 -17.96
N LEU A 32 9.69 -3.32 -17.46
CA LEU A 32 8.73 -2.60 -16.63
C LEU A 32 7.39 -2.31 -17.35
N LEU A 33 7.35 -2.35 -18.68
CA LEU A 33 6.13 -2.16 -19.46
C LEU A 33 5.13 -3.32 -19.33
N GLN A 34 5.58 -4.47 -18.80
CA GLN A 34 4.73 -5.65 -18.63
C GLN A 34 3.84 -5.57 -17.38
N ILE A 35 4.13 -4.64 -16.46
CA ILE A 35 3.30 -4.39 -15.28
C ILE A 35 2.30 -3.29 -15.65
N SER A 36 1.06 -3.67 -15.93
CA SER A 36 -0.01 -2.70 -16.21
C SER A 36 -0.36 -1.89 -14.97
N GLU A 37 -0.51 -2.55 -13.83
CA GLU A 37 -1.04 -1.98 -12.59
C GLU A 37 -0.47 -2.67 -11.36
N ARG A 38 -0.52 -1.99 -10.20
CA ARG A 38 -0.23 -2.59 -8.89
C ARG A 38 -1.35 -2.25 -7.92
N ILE A 39 -1.68 -3.15 -7.00
CA ILE A 39 -2.65 -2.88 -5.95
C ILE A 39 -1.91 -2.55 -4.65
N ALA A 40 -2.24 -1.43 -4.04
CA ALA A 40 -1.64 -1.00 -2.79
C ALA A 40 -2.01 -1.96 -1.64
N ARG A 41 -1.00 -2.61 -1.04
CA ARG A 41 -1.23 -3.53 0.09
C ARG A 41 -1.65 -2.80 1.38
N PHE A 42 -1.19 -1.56 1.54
CA PHE A 42 -1.43 -0.71 2.70
C PHE A 42 -1.81 0.69 2.25
N SER A 43 -2.36 1.48 3.18
CA SER A 43 -2.52 2.92 2.96
C SER A 43 -1.19 3.61 3.23
N TYR A 44 -0.79 4.51 2.34
CA TYR A 44 0.43 5.29 2.46
C TYR A 44 0.09 6.77 2.55
N GLY A 45 0.89 7.52 3.29
CA GLY A 45 0.63 8.92 3.60
C GLY A 45 1.72 9.46 4.51
N PHE A 46 1.53 10.70 4.93
CA PHE A 46 2.50 11.44 5.75
C PHE A 46 1.81 12.05 6.97
N ALA A 47 2.58 12.25 8.03
CA ALA A 47 2.09 12.97 9.20
C ALA A 47 2.10 14.48 8.90
N VAL A 48 0.97 15.14 9.11
CA VAL A 48 0.83 16.60 8.95
C VAL A 48 0.29 17.25 10.20
N ALA A 49 0.63 18.53 10.35
CA ALA A 49 -0.14 19.45 11.17
C ALA A 49 -1.27 20.05 10.32
N ARG A 50 -2.52 19.86 10.73
CA ARG A 50 -3.68 20.51 10.09
C ARG A 50 -4.57 21.21 11.09
N ILE A 51 -5.44 22.09 10.62
CA ILE A 51 -6.40 22.82 11.49
C ILE A 51 -7.21 21.81 12.31
N PHE A 52 -7.29 22.08 13.61
CA PHE A 52 -7.94 21.22 14.58
C PHE A 52 -9.45 21.15 14.34
N LYS A 53 -9.98 19.93 14.25
CA LYS A 53 -11.40 19.62 14.07
C LYS A 53 -11.93 18.99 15.36
N LYS A 54 -12.73 19.77 16.10
CA LYS A 54 -13.21 19.42 17.46
C LYS A 54 -13.91 18.06 17.58
N ALA A 55 -14.54 17.56 16.53
CA ALA A 55 -15.29 16.30 16.54
C ALA A 55 -14.43 15.05 16.20
N ILE A 56 -13.24 15.24 15.62
CA ILE A 56 -12.46 14.15 15.00
C ILE A 56 -11.08 14.04 15.65
N ASP A 57 -10.50 15.18 16.03
CA ASP A 57 -9.12 15.26 16.48
C ASP A 57 -8.99 15.04 17.98
N SER A 58 -7.98 14.27 18.38
CA SER A 58 -7.64 14.07 19.78
C SER A 58 -7.12 15.38 20.39
N VAL A 59 -7.67 15.75 21.55
CA VAL A 59 -7.27 16.96 22.29
C VAL A 59 -5.80 16.88 22.73
N GLY A 60 -5.25 15.67 22.93
CA GLY A 60 -3.86 15.48 23.35
C GLY A 60 -2.82 15.88 22.30
N LEU A 61 -3.18 15.92 21.02
CA LEU A 61 -2.30 16.30 19.91
C LEU A 61 -2.54 17.75 19.46
N ARG A 62 -3.37 18.50 20.20
CA ARG A 62 -3.71 19.88 19.90
C ARG A 62 -2.56 20.83 20.27
N PHE A 63 -2.24 21.76 19.38
CA PHE A 63 -1.35 22.87 19.69
C PHE A 63 -1.84 24.18 19.05
N ASN A 64 -1.39 25.32 19.59
CA ASN A 64 -1.69 26.64 19.04
C ASN A 64 -0.42 27.23 18.41
N LEU A 65 -0.57 27.77 17.21
CA LEU A 65 0.48 28.49 16.51
C LEU A 65 -0.13 29.76 15.91
N ASN A 66 0.39 30.92 16.29
CA ASN A 66 -0.07 32.24 15.79
C ASN A 66 -1.60 32.45 15.92
N GLY A 67 -2.19 32.01 17.03
CA GLY A 67 -3.64 32.14 17.29
C GLY A 67 -4.52 31.11 16.57
N ILE A 68 -3.96 30.25 15.74
CA ILE A 68 -4.68 29.17 15.06
C ILE A 68 -4.40 27.85 15.79
N THR A 69 -5.47 27.08 16.05
CA THR A 69 -5.36 25.75 16.64
C THR A 69 -5.16 24.68 15.57
N TYR A 70 -4.11 23.88 15.73
CA TYR A 70 -3.78 22.73 14.90
C TYR A 70 -3.85 21.43 15.69
N CYS A 71 -4.00 20.32 14.98
CA CYS A 71 -3.76 18.96 15.45
C CYS A 71 -2.45 18.46 14.83
N ASN A 72 -1.52 18.00 15.65
CA ASN A 72 -0.29 17.37 15.19
C ASN A 72 -0.51 15.89 14.85
N GLU A 73 0.39 15.30 14.08
CA GLU A 73 0.40 13.87 13.73
C GLU A 73 -0.87 13.35 13.06
N VAL A 74 -1.56 14.20 12.30
CA VAL A 74 -2.68 13.74 11.48
C VAL A 74 -2.10 12.95 10.30
N PHE A 75 -2.54 11.72 10.12
CA PHE A 75 -2.20 10.93 8.93
C PHE A 75 -2.94 11.48 7.71
N ASP A 76 -2.20 12.19 6.84
CA ASP A 76 -2.68 12.63 5.53
C ASP A 76 -2.40 11.53 4.50
N LYS A 77 -3.49 10.89 4.06
CA LYS A 77 -3.45 9.68 3.25
C LYS A 77 -3.32 10.06 1.78
N MET A 78 -2.23 9.62 1.16
CA MET A 78 -1.99 9.79 -0.28
C MET A 78 -2.48 8.59 -1.10
N ILE A 79 -2.32 7.37 -0.57
CA ILE A 79 -2.73 6.12 -1.21
C ILE A 79 -3.58 5.33 -0.23
N THR A 80 -4.67 4.73 -0.71
CA THR A 80 -5.55 3.87 0.07
C THR A 80 -5.20 2.40 -0.15
N LYS A 81 -5.25 1.59 0.90
CA LYS A 81 -5.20 0.13 0.75
C LYS A 81 -6.25 -0.35 -0.26
N GLY A 82 -5.82 -1.17 -1.20
CA GLY A 82 -6.65 -1.70 -2.28
C GLY A 82 -6.73 -0.80 -3.51
N GLU A 83 -6.15 0.41 -3.46
CA GLU A 83 -6.13 1.32 -4.61
C GLU A 83 -5.25 0.77 -5.73
N ILE A 84 -5.73 0.93 -6.97
CA ILE A 84 -5.02 0.56 -8.19
C ILE A 84 -4.06 1.69 -8.54
N LEU A 85 -2.77 1.37 -8.54
CA LEU A 85 -1.68 2.28 -8.89
C LEU A 85 -1.30 2.05 -10.35
N VAL A 86 -1.58 3.05 -11.17
CA VAL A 86 -1.17 3.09 -12.59
C VAL A 86 0.18 3.82 -12.68
N LYS A 87 1.02 3.40 -13.61
CA LYS A 87 2.28 4.11 -13.88
C LYS A 87 1.96 5.54 -14.31
N GLY A 88 2.54 6.53 -13.61
CA GLY A 88 2.49 7.93 -14.04
C GLY A 88 3.10 8.05 -15.44
N THR A 89 2.38 8.69 -16.36
CA THR A 89 2.84 9.05 -17.71
C THR A 89 4.16 9.80 -17.69
#